data_AF-A0A964J8H8-F1
#
_entry.id   AF-A0A964J8H8-F1
#
_cell.length_a   1.000
_cell.length_b   1.000
_cell.length_c   1.000
_cell.angle_alpha   90.00
_cell.angle_beta   90.00
_cell.angle_gamma   90.00
#
_symmetry.space_group_name_H-M   'P 1'
#
loop_
_entity.id
_entity.type
_entity.pdbx_description
1 polymer ?
#
loop_
_entity_poly.entity_id
_entity_poly.type
_entity_poly.pdbx_seq_one_letter_code
_entity_poly.pdbx_strand_id
1 'polypeptide(L)'
;MKRFILTLIIFFLILSTSLIKNTTKKIEDEIYNIKENLRSLNSQLEEVFFEYIYLSSSEKLLEFQLLYFEDQLIPKDISEIKLITTKHDANTIEDLNITKN
;
A
#
# COMPACT_ATOMS: atom_id res chain seq x y z
N MET A 1 -3.32 63.84 -9.33
CA MET A 1 -2.45 62.67 -9.08
C MET A 1 -3.07 61.67 -8.09
N LYS A 2 -3.48 62.05 -6.87
CA LYS A 2 -4.04 61.11 -5.86
C LYS A 2 -5.24 60.26 -6.35
N ARG A 3 -6.18 60.83 -7.11
CA ARG A 3 -7.33 60.09 -7.68
C ARG A 3 -6.93 59.06 -8.75
N PHE A 4 -5.97 59.40 -9.60
CA PHE A 4 -5.43 58.49 -10.63
C PHE A 4 -4.68 57.30 -10.01
N ILE A 5 -3.87 57.58 -8.98
CA ILE A 5 -3.18 56.54 -8.19
C ILE A 5 -4.18 55.59 -7.53
N LEU A 6 -5.27 56.11 -6.96
CA LEU A 6 -6.33 55.29 -6.40
C LEU A 6 -6.98 54.37 -7.45
N THR A 7 -7.29 54.89 -8.64
CA THR A 7 -7.83 54.08 -9.75
C THR A 7 -6.86 52.99 -10.20
N LEU A 8 -5.56 53.32 -10.28
CA LEU A 8 -4.53 52.34 -10.64
C LEU A 8 -4.42 51.21 -9.60
N ILE A 9 -4.49 51.55 -8.31
CA ILE A 9 -4.47 50.57 -7.21
C ILE A 9 -5.69 49.65 -7.30
N ILE A 10 -6.89 50.21 -7.51
CA ILE A 10 -8.13 49.44 -7.66
C ILE A 10 -8.05 48.51 -8.87
N PHE A 11 -7.54 49.00 -10.01
CA PHE A 11 -7.35 48.18 -11.20
C PHE A 11 -6.37 47.02 -10.95
N PHE A 12 -5.25 47.29 -10.29
CA PHE A 12 -4.28 46.25 -9.95
C PHE A 12 -4.86 45.22 -8.98
N LEU A 13 -5.64 45.66 -7.98
CA LEU A 13 -6.35 44.75 -7.06
C LEU A 13 -7.32 43.82 -7.80
N ILE A 14 -8.09 44.35 -8.76
CA ILE A 14 -9.01 43.54 -9.58
C ILE A 14 -8.23 42.51 -10.42
N LEU A 15 -7.11 42.94 -11.02
CA LEU A 15 -6.28 42.04 -11.83
C LEU A 15 -5.63 40.95 -10.97
N SER A 16 -5.02 41.32 -9.85
CA SER A 16 -4.39 40.37 -8.92
C SER A 16 -5.40 39.37 -8.38
N THR A 17 -6.58 39.82 -7.96
CA THR A 17 -7.62 38.91 -7.43
C THR A 17 -8.15 37.96 -8.50
N SER A 18 -8.29 38.42 -9.75
CA SER A 18 -8.68 37.55 -10.87
C SER A 18 -7.62 36.48 -11.17
N LEU A 19 -6.34 36.87 -11.20
CA LEU A 19 -5.22 35.93 -11.37
C LEU A 19 -5.18 34.89 -10.26
N ILE A 20 -5.23 35.33 -9.00
CA ILE A 20 -5.23 34.45 -7.82
C ILE A 20 -6.42 33.48 -7.89
N LYS A 21 -7.63 33.98 -8.16
CA LYS A 21 -8.84 33.14 -8.26
C LYS A 21 -8.71 32.07 -9.33
N ASN A 22 -8.16 32.42 -10.51
CA ASN A 22 -7.98 31.47 -11.59
C ASN A 22 -6.93 30.40 -11.25
N THR A 23 -5.81 30.80 -10.63
CA THR A 23 -4.78 29.87 -10.19
C THR A 23 -5.26 28.96 -9.07
N THR A 24 -6.00 29.48 -8.09
CA THR A 24 -6.57 28.70 -7.00
C THR A 24 -7.52 27.64 -7.54
N LYS A 25 -8.42 28.01 -8.47
CA LYS A 25 -9.34 27.05 -9.09
C LYS A 25 -8.59 25.92 -9.81
N LYS A 26 -7.53 26.25 -10.56
CA LYS A 26 -6.73 25.23 -11.24
C LYS A 26 -6.07 24.25 -10.25
N ILE A 27 -5.54 24.75 -9.14
CA ILE A 27 -4.95 23.92 -8.09
C ILE A 27 -6.02 23.04 -7.41
N GLU A 28 -7.21 23.58 -7.14
CA GLU A 28 -8.33 22.81 -6.59
C GLU A 28 -8.74 21.66 -7.52
N ASP A 29 -8.84 21.92 -8.82
CA ASP A 29 -9.16 20.91 -9.84
C ASP A 29 -8.07 19.83 -9.92
N GLU A 30 -6.79 20.21 -9.84
CA GLU A 30 -5.66 19.27 -9.80
C GLU A 30 -5.68 18.40 -8.54
N ILE A 31 -5.91 19.01 -7.36
CA ILE A 31 -6.05 18.28 -6.09
C ILE A 31 -7.21 17.29 -6.16
N TYR A 32 -8.34 17.70 -6.72
CA TYR A 32 -9.50 16.84 -6.89
C TYR A 32 -9.17 15.62 -7.77
N ASN A 33 -8.55 15.84 -8.92
CA ASN A 33 -8.16 14.76 -9.82
C ASN A 33 -7.17 13.79 -9.18
N ILE A 34 -6.15 14.29 -8.48
CA ILE A 34 -5.17 13.45 -7.76
C ILE A 34 -5.88 12.63 -6.68
N LYS A 35 -6.78 13.24 -5.92
CA LYS A 35 -7.53 12.55 -4.86
C LYS A 35 -8.41 11.43 -5.42
N GLU A 36 -9.09 11.68 -6.54
CA GLU A 36 -9.90 10.67 -7.21
C GLU A 36 -9.05 9.53 -7.77
N ASN A 37 -7.90 9.83 -8.37
CA ASN A 37 -6.96 8.81 -8.82
C ASN A 37 -6.45 7.95 -7.67
N LEU A 38 -6.08 8.57 -6.54
CA LEU A 38 -5.66 7.83 -5.33
C LEU A 38 -6.78 6.97 -4.77
N ARG A 39 -8.03 7.46 -4.80
CA ARG A 39 -9.20 6.68 -4.37
C ARG A 39 -9.38 5.44 -5.25
N SER A 40 -9.28 5.59 -6.57
CA SER A 40 -9.35 4.46 -7.51
C SER A 40 -8.22 3.46 -7.29
N LEU A 41 -7.00 3.94 -7.09
CA LEU A 41 -5.85 3.07 -6.86
C LEU A 41 -5.96 2.30 -5.54
N ASN A 42 -6.42 2.95 -4.47
CA ASN A 42 -6.65 2.29 -3.18
C ASN A 42 -7.70 1.19 -3.27
N SER A 43 -8.79 1.42 -4.03
CA SER A 43 -9.82 0.39 -4.24
C SER A 43 -9.26 -0.84 -4.96
N GLN A 44 -8.41 -0.65 -5.98
CA GLN A 44 -7.77 -1.75 -6.70
C GLN A 44 -6.76 -2.49 -5.80
N LEU A 45 -6.00 -1.74 -4.99
CA LEU A 45 -5.07 -2.34 -4.04
C LEU A 45 -5.79 -3.20 -3.00
N GLU A 46 -6.92 -2.72 -2.48
CA GLU A 46 -7.74 -3.45 -1.51
C GLU A 46 -8.28 -4.75 -2.11
N GLU A 47 -8.77 -4.72 -3.36
CA GLU A 47 -9.21 -5.92 -4.08
C GLU A 47 -8.07 -6.94 -4.24
N VAL A 48 -6.91 -6.51 -4.74
CA VAL A 48 -5.73 -7.38 -4.90
C VAL A 48 -5.25 -7.92 -3.54
N PHE A 49 -5.34 -7.11 -2.48
CA PHE A 49 -4.96 -7.53 -1.14
C PHE A 49 -5.90 -8.61 -0.60
N PHE A 50 -7.21 -8.49 -0.83
CA PHE A 50 -8.16 -9.53 -0.47
C PHE A 50 -7.92 -10.83 -1.25
N GLU A 51 -7.67 -10.73 -2.54
CA GLU A 51 -7.32 -11.89 -3.36
C GLU A 51 -6.02 -12.54 -2.85
N TYR A 52 -5.00 -11.73 -2.54
CA TYR A 52 -3.75 -12.22 -1.95
C TYR A 52 -3.99 -12.96 -0.64
N ILE A 53 -4.74 -12.38 0.31
CA ILE A 53 -5.05 -13.05 1.59
C ILE A 53 -5.80 -14.36 1.34
N TYR A 54 -6.76 -14.36 0.43
CA TYR A 54 -7.55 -15.54 0.10
C TYR A 54 -6.68 -16.65 -0.49
N LEU A 55 -5.90 -16.35 -1.54
CA LEU A 55 -5.05 -17.31 -2.23
C LEU A 55 -3.87 -17.80 -1.39
N SER A 56 -3.37 -16.98 -0.47
CA SER A 56 -2.30 -17.35 0.47
C SER A 56 -2.80 -17.99 1.77
N SER A 57 -4.12 -18.13 1.95
CA SER A 57 -4.68 -18.84 3.09
C SER A 57 -4.26 -20.31 3.08
N SER A 58 -4.04 -20.90 4.26
CA SER A 58 -3.60 -22.29 4.37
C SER A 58 -4.56 -23.28 3.70
N GLU A 59 -5.87 -23.00 3.73
CA GLU A 59 -6.88 -23.82 3.07
C GLU A 59 -6.70 -23.80 1.55
N LYS A 60 -6.54 -22.60 0.95
CA LYS A 60 -6.32 -22.49 -0.49
C LYS A 60 -4.98 -23.03 -0.94
N LEU A 61 -3.93 -22.84 -0.15
CA LEU A 61 -2.62 -23.42 -0.44
C LEU A 61 -2.67 -24.96 -0.43
N LEU A 62 -3.42 -25.57 0.49
CA LEU A 62 -3.62 -27.02 0.51
C LEU A 62 -4.41 -27.51 -0.72
N GLU A 63 -5.45 -26.77 -1.11
CA GLU A 63 -6.21 -27.06 -2.33
C GLU A 63 -5.32 -27.00 -3.58
N PHE A 64 -4.47 -25.97 -3.70
CA PHE A 64 -3.52 -25.86 -4.80
C PHE A 64 -2.40 -26.91 -4.76
N GLN A 65 -1.93 -27.30 -3.58
CA GLN A 65 -1.00 -28.42 -3.43
C GLN A 65 -1.60 -29.68 -4.03
N LEU A 66 -2.84 -30.02 -3.66
CA LEU A 66 -3.53 -31.20 -4.18
C LEU A 66 -3.77 -31.10 -5.69
N LEU A 67 -4.18 -29.93 -6.19
CA LEU A 67 -4.54 -29.74 -7.60
C LEU A 67 -3.34 -29.76 -8.55
N TYR A 68 -2.21 -29.18 -8.15
CA TYR A 68 -1.07 -28.94 -9.06
C TYR A 68 0.18 -29.74 -8.71
N PHE A 69 0.33 -30.11 -7.44
CA PHE A 69 1.57 -30.69 -6.95
C PHE A 69 1.43 -32.15 -6.52
N GLU A 70 0.21 -32.71 -6.42
CA GLU A 70 -0.06 -34.11 -6.09
C GLU A 70 1.01 -34.72 -5.16
N ASP A 71 1.86 -35.60 -5.70
CA ASP A 71 2.90 -36.35 -4.97
C ASP A 71 4.26 -35.62 -4.85
N GLN A 72 4.41 -34.45 -5.47
CA GLN A 72 5.65 -33.67 -5.48
C GLN A 72 5.89 -32.94 -4.16
N LEU A 73 4.84 -32.65 -3.40
CA LEU A 73 4.90 -32.02 -2.09
C LEU A 73 4.37 -32.99 -1.03
N ILE A 74 5.27 -33.49 -0.20
CA ILE A 74 4.94 -34.44 0.86
C ILE A 74 4.68 -33.64 2.15
N PRO A 75 3.50 -33.78 2.79
CA PRO A 75 3.23 -33.13 4.06
C PRO A 75 4.19 -33.66 5.12
N LYS A 76 4.77 -32.75 5.89
CA LYS A 76 5.76 -33.07 6.93
C LYS A 76 5.24 -32.65 8.29
N ASP A 77 5.33 -33.54 9.28
CA ASP A 77 4.88 -33.22 10.62
C ASP A 77 5.78 -32.12 11.21
N ILE A 78 5.19 -31.19 11.95
CA ILE A 78 5.91 -30.07 12.54
C ILE A 78 6.97 -30.52 13.55
N SER A 79 6.76 -31.67 14.19
CA SER A 79 7.72 -32.32 15.08
C SER A 79 9.00 -32.76 14.36
N GLU A 80 8.97 -32.92 13.04
CA GLU A 80 10.15 -33.25 12.25
C GLU A 80 11.00 -32.01 11.91
N ILE A 81 10.52 -30.80 12.21
CA ILE A 81 11.26 -29.55 12.01
C ILE A 81 12.23 -29.35 13.19
N LYS A 82 13.48 -29.04 12.87
CA LYS A 82 14.55 -28.77 13.84
C LYS A 82 15.08 -27.36 13.71
N LEU A 83 15.44 -26.75 14.84
CA LEU A 83 16.14 -25.48 14.93
C LEU A 83 17.64 -25.71 14.86
N ILE A 84 18.31 -24.95 13.99
CA ILE A 84 19.77 -24.90 13.91
C ILE A 84 20.22 -23.54 14.41
N THR A 85 21.01 -23.51 15.48
CA THR A 85 21.63 -22.29 16.00
C THR A 85 23.13 -22.34 15.77
N THR A 86 23.67 -21.35 15.06
CA THR A 86 25.10 -21.21 14.81
C THR A 86 25.70 -20.12 15.71
N LYS A 87 26.68 -20.47 16.54
CA LYS A 87 27.45 -19.53 17.37
C LYS A 87 28.93 -19.88 17.32
N HIS A 88 29.77 -18.91 16.94
CA HIS A 88 31.24 -19.02 16.98
C HIS A 88 31.76 -20.40 16.53
N ASP A 89 31.42 -20.78 15.29
CA ASP A 89 31.83 -22.03 14.64
C ASP A 89 31.25 -23.34 15.21
N ALA A 90 30.35 -23.28 16.19
CA ALA A 90 29.57 -24.42 16.66
C ALA A 90 28.11 -24.34 16.18
N ASN A 91 27.59 -25.47 15.68
CA ASN A 91 26.18 -25.64 15.32
C ASN A 91 25.50 -26.52 16.37
N THR A 92 24.43 -26.01 16.99
CA THR A 92 23.53 -26.81 17.83
C THR A 92 22.24 -27.08 17.09
N ILE A 93 21.71 -28.30 17.21
CA ILE A 93 20.45 -28.73 16.61
C ILE A 93 19.50 -29.12 17.74
N GLU A 94 18.33 -28.49 17.78
CA GLU A 94 17.30 -28.70 18.79
C GLU A 94 15.94 -28.93 18.13
N ASP A 95 15.06 -29.70 18.77
CA ASP A 95 13.72 -29.91 18.23
C ASP A 95 12.84 -28.66 18.43
N LEU A 96 11.98 -28.38 17.45
CA LEU A 96 11.09 -27.21 17.49
C LEU A 96 9.94 -27.44 18.49
N ASN A 97 10.07 -26.92 19.71
CA ASN A 97 9.00 -26.98 20.71
C ASN A 97 8.04 -25.80 20.55
N ILE A 98 6.86 -26.04 19.94
CA ILE A 98 5.80 -25.03 19.85
C ILE A 98 4.86 -25.20 21.05
N THR A 99 5.08 -24.42 22.10
CA THR A 99 4.11 -24.32 23.20
C THR A 99 2.89 -23.53 22.73
N LYS A 100 1.71 -24.17 22.66
CA LYS A 100 0.43 -23.47 22.56
C LYS A 100 0.24 -22.64 23.83
N ASN A 101 0.26 -21.32 23.69
CA ASN A 101 -0.14 -20.38 24.74
C ASN A 101 -1.66 -20.17 24.68
#